data_AF-A0A961IYL1-F1
#
_entry.id   AF-A0A961IYL1-F1
#
_cell.length_a   1.000
_cell.length_b   1.000
_cell.length_c   1.000
_cell.angle_alpha   90.00
_cell.angle_beta   90.00
_cell.angle_gamma   90.00
#
_symmetry.space_group_name_H-M   'P 1'
#
loop_
_entity.id
_entity.type
_entity.pdbx_description
1 polymer ?
#
loop_
_entity_poly.entity_id
_entity_poly.type
_entity_poly.pdbx_seq_one_letter_code
_entity_poly.pdbx_strand_id
1 'polypeptide(L)'
;RTSIVMSNVDQMPQVIMLTSSLPDEGKTTTAIALAQNFTGLGKRVLLIEGDIRHRVFRDYLDLKKTKGLLAVLSGQMELSQAVERNYLIDADVLVGERAAMNAADVFSSARFRNLIAEARRAYDVVIIDTPPVLLVPDARVVAKLADAVIYAVQWNATAKRDVIAGLRLMTDGGIRVTGLALTRIDVKKLKRFGATFGYGAYGAHKKYARTYHEA
;
A
#
# COMPACT_ATOMS: atom_id res chain seq x y z
N ARG A 1 9.32 2.94 -5.16
CA ARG A 1 10.24 3.45 -4.11
C ARG A 1 10.76 4.84 -4.43
N THR A 2 11.66 5.02 -5.42
CA THR A 2 12.29 6.32 -5.73
C THR A 2 11.28 7.44 -5.98
N SER A 3 10.24 7.18 -6.77
CA SER A 3 9.18 8.16 -7.03
C SER A 3 8.36 8.56 -5.78
N ILE A 4 8.30 7.70 -4.76
CA ILE A 4 7.61 8.00 -3.49
C ILE A 4 8.52 8.86 -2.61
N VAL A 5 9.80 8.50 -2.50
CA VAL A 5 10.79 9.32 -1.77
C VAL A 5 10.94 10.70 -2.41
N MET A 6 10.87 10.80 -3.73
CA MET A 6 10.94 12.08 -4.45
C MET A 6 9.60 12.83 -4.50
N SER A 7 8.49 12.22 -4.07
CA SER A 7 7.18 12.90 -4.08
C SER A 7 7.09 14.04 -3.06
N ASN A 8 7.99 14.03 -2.07
CA ASN A 8 8.20 15.11 -1.14
C ASN A 8 9.69 15.14 -0.74
N VAL A 9 10.45 16.06 -1.34
CA VAL A 9 11.91 16.17 -1.18
C VAL A 9 12.29 16.65 0.22
N ASP A 10 11.40 17.40 0.88
CA ASP A 10 11.65 18.03 2.17
C ASP A 10 11.31 17.09 3.35
N GLN A 11 10.35 16.17 3.17
CA GLN A 11 9.97 15.18 4.18
C GLN A 11 9.60 13.84 3.53
N MET A 12 10.38 12.79 3.83
CA MET A 12 10.07 11.45 3.37
C MET A 12 8.72 10.99 3.97
N PRO A 13 7.74 10.55 3.16
CA PRO A 13 6.45 10.10 3.68
C PRO A 13 6.66 8.86 4.57
N GLN A 14 6.16 8.94 5.79
CA GLN A 14 6.30 7.87 6.77
C GLN A 14 5.09 6.94 6.73
N VAL A 15 3.87 7.47 6.62
CA VAL A 15 2.64 6.68 6.46
C VAL A 15 2.23 6.65 5.00
N ILE A 16 2.32 5.47 4.39
CA ILE A 16 2.04 5.22 2.99
C ILE A 16 0.83 4.32 2.87
N MET A 17 -0.23 4.81 2.23
CA MET A 17 -1.44 4.05 2.00
C MET A 17 -1.51 3.53 0.57
N LEU A 18 -2.00 2.31 0.39
CA LEU A 18 -2.32 1.74 -0.92
C LEU A 18 -3.82 1.52 -1.05
N THR A 19 -4.39 1.99 -2.15
CA THR A 19 -5.78 1.71 -2.54
C THR A 19 -5.89 1.57 -4.06
N SER A 20 -7.09 1.37 -4.59
CA SER A 20 -7.38 1.20 -6.01
C SER A 20 -8.86 1.45 -6.28
N SER A 21 -9.31 1.34 -7.53
CA SER A 21 -10.72 1.52 -7.89
C SER A 21 -11.56 0.32 -7.49
N LEU A 22 -11.09 -0.89 -7.80
CA LEU A 22 -11.81 -2.16 -7.72
C LEU A 22 -11.00 -3.24 -6.97
N PRO A 23 -11.63 -4.35 -6.57
CA PRO A 23 -10.92 -5.51 -6.03
C PRO A 23 -9.85 -6.05 -6.99
N ASP A 24 -8.90 -6.82 -6.45
CA ASP A 24 -7.90 -7.55 -7.22
C ASP A 24 -6.93 -6.75 -8.11
N GLU A 25 -6.83 -5.44 -7.95
CA GLU A 25 -5.87 -4.62 -8.73
C GLU A 25 -4.41 -4.68 -8.23
N GLY A 26 -4.06 -5.67 -7.41
CA GLY A 26 -2.68 -5.88 -6.94
C GLY A 26 -2.21 -4.96 -5.81
N LYS A 27 -3.13 -4.32 -5.08
CA LYS A 27 -2.84 -3.46 -3.90
C LYS A 27 -1.99 -4.18 -2.85
N THR A 28 -2.50 -5.29 -2.31
CA THR A 28 -1.86 -6.09 -1.26
C THR A 28 -0.46 -6.56 -1.66
N THR A 29 -0.30 -7.12 -2.87
CA THR A 29 1.02 -7.52 -3.38
C THR A 29 1.96 -6.33 -3.50
N THR A 30 1.46 -5.17 -3.95
CA THR A 30 2.26 -3.94 -4.04
C THR A 30 2.65 -3.43 -2.66
N ALA A 31 1.76 -3.54 -1.66
CA ALA A 31 2.01 -3.14 -0.28
C ALA A 31 3.12 -3.99 0.35
N ILE A 32 3.02 -5.32 0.20
CA ILE A 32 4.01 -6.29 0.69
C ILE A 32 5.36 -6.05 0.00
N ALA A 33 5.38 -5.91 -1.33
CA ALA A 33 6.61 -5.64 -2.06
C ALA A 33 7.23 -4.29 -1.67
N LEU A 34 6.40 -3.27 -1.39
CA LEU A 34 6.89 -1.98 -0.92
C LEU A 34 7.50 -2.10 0.48
N ALA A 35 6.89 -2.87 1.38
CA ALA A 35 7.42 -3.16 2.71
C ALA A 35 8.81 -3.81 2.61
N GLN A 36 8.93 -4.89 1.83
CA GLN A 36 10.20 -5.58 1.60
C GLN A 36 11.28 -4.66 1.00
N ASN A 37 10.89 -3.72 0.14
CA ASN A 37 11.83 -2.74 -0.43
C ASN A 37 12.38 -1.74 0.61
N PHE A 38 11.59 -1.41 1.64
CA PHE A 38 12.03 -0.51 2.70
C PHE A 38 12.83 -1.25 3.78
N THR A 39 12.45 -2.48 4.13
CA THR A 39 13.23 -3.31 5.06
C THR A 39 14.60 -3.66 4.48
N GLY A 40 14.69 -3.92 3.17
CA GLY A 40 15.97 -4.05 2.45
C GLY A 40 16.86 -2.80 2.46
N LEU A 41 16.35 -1.64 2.92
CA LEU A 41 17.13 -0.42 3.19
C LEU A 41 17.42 -0.23 4.69
N GLY A 42 17.22 -1.25 5.51
CA GLY A 42 17.42 -1.22 6.96
C GLY A 42 16.36 -0.39 7.70
N LYS A 43 15.19 -0.14 7.11
CA LYS A 43 14.10 0.58 7.77
C LYS A 43 13.28 -0.34 8.64
N ARG A 44 12.86 0.15 9.81
CA ARG A 44 11.84 -0.49 10.64
C ARG A 44 10.49 -0.25 9.98
N VAL A 45 9.86 -1.31 9.47
CA VAL A 45 8.61 -1.22 8.73
C VAL A 45 7.46 -1.90 9.48
N LEU A 46 6.34 -1.19 9.59
CA LEU A 46 5.05 -1.75 9.97
C LEU A 46 4.16 -1.87 8.74
N LEU A 47 3.62 -3.06 8.49
CA LEU A 47 2.63 -3.32 7.47
C LEU A 47 1.26 -3.59 8.13
N ILE A 48 0.26 -2.75 7.84
CA ILE A 48 -1.07 -2.80 8.45
C ILE A 48 -2.09 -3.30 7.42
N GLU A 49 -2.87 -4.31 7.79
CA GLU A 49 -4.03 -4.76 7.04
C GLU A 49 -5.24 -3.87 7.37
N GLY A 50 -5.42 -2.80 6.58
CA GLY A 50 -6.55 -1.88 6.68
C GLY A 50 -7.79 -2.35 5.91
N ASP A 51 -7.70 -3.38 5.06
CA ASP A 51 -8.88 -4.06 4.50
C ASP A 51 -9.42 -5.11 5.47
N ILE A 52 -10.10 -4.63 6.50
CA ILE A 52 -10.72 -5.52 7.50
C ILE A 52 -11.93 -6.28 6.96
N ARG A 53 -12.41 -5.97 5.75
CA ARG A 53 -13.50 -6.66 5.07
C ARG A 53 -12.98 -7.88 4.32
N HIS A 54 -11.85 -7.75 3.64
CA HIS A 54 -11.19 -8.81 2.89
C HIS A 54 -9.75 -9.00 3.39
N ARG A 55 -9.61 -9.75 4.48
CA ARG A 55 -8.34 -10.00 5.17
C ARG A 55 -7.61 -11.16 4.51
N VAL A 56 -6.43 -10.89 3.95
CA VAL A 56 -5.63 -11.82 3.15
C VAL A 56 -4.18 -11.92 3.63
N PHE A 57 -3.72 -11.06 4.54
CA PHE A 57 -2.31 -11.04 4.96
C PHE A 57 -1.86 -12.35 5.59
N ARG A 58 -2.73 -13.00 6.37
CA ARG A 58 -2.43 -14.28 6.99
C ARG A 58 -2.07 -15.35 5.96
N ASP A 59 -2.82 -15.41 4.86
CA ASP A 59 -2.59 -16.38 3.79
C ASP A 59 -1.38 -16.01 2.95
N TYR A 60 -1.16 -14.72 2.68
CA TYR A 60 -0.03 -14.23 1.87
C TYR A 60 1.32 -14.34 2.60
N LEU A 61 1.32 -14.23 3.92
CA LEU A 61 2.53 -14.08 4.74
C LEU A 61 2.71 -15.21 5.77
N ASP A 62 1.86 -16.24 5.76
CA ASP A 62 1.87 -17.38 6.70
C ASP A 62 1.87 -16.93 8.18
N LEU A 63 0.96 -16.00 8.51
CA LEU A 63 0.88 -15.41 9.85
C LEU A 63 -0.06 -16.19 10.76
N LYS A 64 0.38 -16.41 12.01
CA LYS A 64 -0.37 -17.18 13.00
C LYS A 64 -1.29 -16.31 13.84
N LYS A 65 -0.96 -15.03 13.99
CA LYS A 65 -1.69 -14.11 14.85
C LYS A 65 -3.03 -13.77 14.24
N THR A 66 -4.07 -13.84 15.08
CA THR A 66 -5.46 -13.59 14.69
C THR A 66 -6.03 -12.32 15.31
N LYS A 67 -5.35 -11.79 16.35
CA LYS A 67 -5.68 -10.53 17.02
C LYS A 67 -4.63 -9.48 16.67
N GLY A 68 -5.07 -8.35 16.12
CA GLY A 68 -4.22 -7.29 15.62
C GLY A 68 -4.94 -5.95 15.72
N LEU A 69 -5.32 -5.38 14.58
CA LEU A 69 -5.81 -4.02 14.48
C LEU A 69 -6.99 -3.72 15.41
N LEU A 70 -8.03 -4.58 15.46
CA LEU A 70 -9.20 -4.27 16.28
C LEU A 70 -8.97 -4.55 17.77
N ALA A 71 -8.14 -5.52 18.11
CA ALA A 71 -7.73 -5.77 19.49
C ALA A 71 -6.98 -4.55 20.06
N VAL A 72 -6.12 -3.91 19.27
CA VAL A 72 -5.46 -2.65 19.65
C VAL A 72 -6.48 -1.51 19.77
N LEU A 73 -7.34 -1.34 18.76
CA LEU A 73 -8.33 -0.27 18.76
C LEU A 73 -9.39 -0.43 19.85
N SER A 74 -9.63 -1.63 20.37
CA SER A 74 -10.51 -1.85 21.52
C SER A 74 -9.80 -1.75 22.87
N GLY A 75 -8.46 -1.59 22.88
CA GLY A 75 -7.65 -1.56 24.10
C GLY A 75 -7.47 -2.92 24.76
N GLN A 76 -7.68 -4.02 24.03
CA GLN A 76 -7.45 -5.37 24.54
C GLN A 76 -5.96 -5.72 24.59
N MET A 77 -5.13 -5.04 23.81
CA MET A 77 -3.67 -5.22 23.76
C MET A 77 -2.98 -3.97 23.22
N GLU A 78 -1.72 -3.81 23.59
CA GLU A 78 -0.85 -2.76 23.05
C GLU A 78 -0.37 -3.10 21.64
N LEU A 79 0.03 -2.10 20.83
CA LEU A 79 0.53 -2.32 19.46
C LEU A 79 1.72 -3.29 19.43
N SER A 80 2.66 -3.15 20.37
CA SER A 80 3.85 -4.00 20.48
C SER A 80 3.52 -5.48 20.71
N GLN A 81 2.40 -5.76 21.36
CA GLN A 81 1.90 -7.12 21.58
C GLN A 81 1.03 -7.61 20.41
N ALA A 82 0.51 -6.68 19.61
CA ALA A 82 -0.43 -6.93 18.53
C ALA A 82 0.24 -7.35 17.21
N VAL A 83 1.46 -6.87 16.96
CA VAL A 83 2.21 -7.18 15.75
C VAL A 83 2.81 -8.59 15.75
N GLU A 84 3.00 -9.16 14.56
CA GLU A 84 3.78 -10.38 14.32
C GLU A 84 4.94 -10.05 13.38
N ARG A 85 6.17 -10.42 13.77
CA ARG A 85 7.35 -10.28 12.90
C ARG A 85 7.24 -11.28 11.75
N ASN A 86 7.22 -10.80 10.52
CA ASN A 86 7.36 -11.64 9.35
C ASN A 86 8.81 -11.65 8.84
N TYR A 87 9.48 -12.79 8.93
CA TYR A 87 10.88 -12.93 8.55
C TYR A 87 11.12 -12.98 7.03
N LEU A 88 10.10 -13.27 6.21
CA LEU A 88 10.25 -13.31 4.75
C LEU A 88 10.43 -11.91 4.16
N ILE A 89 9.72 -10.92 4.72
CA ILE A 89 9.82 -9.51 4.30
C ILE A 89 10.55 -8.62 5.32
N ASP A 90 10.99 -9.20 6.44
CA ASP A 90 11.66 -8.52 7.56
C ASP A 90 10.89 -7.30 8.10
N ALA A 91 9.57 -7.43 8.18
CA ALA A 91 8.66 -6.37 8.64
C ALA A 91 7.75 -6.85 9.78
N ASP A 92 7.29 -5.92 10.60
CA ASP A 92 6.24 -6.20 11.58
C ASP A 92 4.89 -6.05 10.89
N VAL A 93 3.98 -6.99 11.15
CA VAL A 93 2.67 -7.04 10.48
C VAL A 93 1.57 -6.93 11.52
N LEU A 94 0.67 -5.97 11.32
CA LEU A 94 -0.56 -5.81 12.09
C LEU A 94 -1.73 -6.32 11.24
N VAL A 95 -2.17 -7.55 11.53
CA VAL A 95 -3.30 -8.19 10.84
C VAL A 95 -4.62 -7.50 11.18
N GLY A 96 -5.55 -7.55 10.24
CA GLY A 96 -6.91 -7.08 10.43
C GLY A 96 -7.72 -8.11 11.19
N GLU A 97 -8.86 -7.67 11.70
CA GLU A 97 -9.83 -8.53 12.36
C GLU A 97 -11.23 -8.24 11.81
N ARG A 98 -12.15 -9.19 11.95
CA ARG A 98 -13.54 -8.94 11.58
C ARG A 98 -14.14 -7.93 12.55
N ALA A 99 -14.57 -6.77 12.05
CA ALA A 99 -15.25 -5.77 12.86
C ALA A 99 -16.72 -6.14 13.11
N ALA A 100 -17.17 -5.91 14.35
CA ALA A 100 -18.59 -5.94 14.70
C ALA A 100 -19.31 -4.64 14.31
N MET A 101 -18.56 -3.54 14.21
CA MET A 101 -19.03 -2.21 13.80
C MET A 101 -18.62 -1.90 12.35
N ASN A 102 -19.16 -0.81 11.79
CA ASN A 102 -18.75 -0.35 10.46
C ASN A 102 -17.26 0.04 10.45
N ALA A 103 -16.52 -0.44 9.46
CA ALA A 103 -15.10 -0.16 9.28
C ALA A 103 -14.79 1.34 9.21
N ALA A 104 -15.63 2.14 8.55
CA ALA A 104 -15.44 3.58 8.46
C ALA A 104 -15.43 4.27 9.84
N ASP A 105 -16.30 3.83 10.76
CA ASP A 105 -16.38 4.37 12.11
C ASP A 105 -15.12 4.02 12.91
N VAL A 106 -14.65 2.77 12.78
CA VAL A 106 -13.39 2.30 13.37
C VAL A 106 -12.21 3.18 12.93
N PHE A 107 -12.07 3.42 11.63
CA PHE A 107 -10.98 4.24 11.08
C PHE A 107 -11.12 5.74 11.39
N SER A 108 -12.34 6.24 11.61
CA SER A 108 -12.56 7.65 11.97
C SER A 108 -12.25 7.96 13.44
N SER A 109 -12.15 6.93 14.27
CA SER A 109 -12.01 7.03 15.73
C SER A 109 -10.71 7.72 16.17
N ALA A 110 -10.74 8.35 17.35
CA ALA A 110 -9.54 8.88 17.98
C ALA A 110 -8.50 7.78 18.26
N ARG A 111 -8.95 6.55 18.52
CA ARG A 111 -8.07 5.41 18.77
C ARG A 111 -7.25 5.03 17.54
N PHE A 112 -7.83 5.09 16.35
CA PHE A 112 -7.06 4.84 15.12
C PHE A 112 -6.04 5.96 14.87
N ARG A 113 -6.37 7.21 15.13
CA ARG A 113 -5.40 8.33 15.06
C ARG A 113 -4.24 8.13 16.04
N ASN A 114 -4.54 7.73 17.27
CA ASN A 114 -3.53 7.45 18.29
C ASN A 114 -2.63 6.27 17.90
N LEU A 115 -3.21 5.21 17.35
CA LEU A 115 -2.47 4.07 16.79
C LEU A 115 -1.49 4.50 15.70
N ILE A 116 -1.94 5.31 14.74
CA ILE A 116 -1.04 5.82 13.69
C ILE A 116 0.05 6.71 14.29
N ALA A 117 -0.26 7.56 15.27
CA ALA A 117 0.72 8.39 15.95
C ALA A 117 1.76 7.56 16.73
N GLU A 118 1.34 6.46 17.36
CA GLU A 118 2.23 5.49 18.01
C GLU A 118 3.11 4.76 17.00
N ALA A 119 2.53 4.27 15.91
CA ALA A 119 3.27 3.63 14.83
C ALA A 119 4.33 4.56 14.23
N ARG A 120 4.04 5.86 14.08
CA ARG A 120 5.02 6.86 13.64
C ARG A 120 6.20 7.03 14.60
N ARG A 121 6.03 6.76 15.90
CA ARG A 121 7.15 6.82 16.85
C ARG A 121 8.00 5.54 16.82
N ALA A 122 7.36 4.40 16.59
CA ALA A 122 7.99 3.08 16.65
C ALA A 122 8.67 2.66 15.34
N TYR A 123 8.18 3.12 14.18
CA TYR A 123 8.61 2.65 12.86
C TYR A 123 9.08 3.79 11.98
N ASP A 124 10.03 3.50 11.10
CA ASP A 124 10.51 4.47 10.11
C ASP A 124 9.55 4.58 8.92
N VAL A 125 8.80 3.51 8.62
CA VAL A 125 7.77 3.48 7.58
C VAL A 125 6.57 2.65 8.05
N VAL A 126 5.37 3.16 7.81
CA VAL A 126 4.09 2.48 8.06
C VAL A 126 3.36 2.35 6.73
N ILE A 127 3.08 1.13 6.29
CA ILE A 127 2.36 0.86 5.04
C ILE A 127 0.97 0.33 5.40
N ILE A 128 -0.08 0.90 4.81
CA ILE A 128 -1.46 0.50 5.05
C ILE A 128 -2.09 0.02 3.75
N ASP A 129 -2.43 -1.28 3.67
CA ASP A 129 -3.24 -1.83 2.59
C ASP A 129 -4.71 -1.58 2.88
N THR A 130 -5.46 -1.00 1.94
CA THR A 130 -6.85 -0.56 2.18
C THR A 130 -7.79 -1.06 1.09
N PRO A 131 -9.11 -1.12 1.35
CA PRO A 131 -10.07 -1.59 0.37
C PRO A 131 -10.15 -0.65 -0.84
N PRO A 132 -10.77 -1.08 -1.95
CA PRO A 132 -10.95 -0.24 -3.12
C PRO A 132 -11.94 0.90 -2.88
N VAL A 133 -11.64 2.09 -3.40
CA VAL A 133 -12.36 3.34 -3.07
C VAL A 133 -13.78 3.41 -3.64
N LEU A 134 -14.08 2.66 -4.70
CA LEU A 134 -15.43 2.63 -5.29
C LEU A 134 -16.39 1.73 -4.51
N LEU A 135 -15.87 0.81 -3.69
CA LEU A 135 -16.70 -0.16 -2.98
C LEU A 135 -17.13 0.38 -1.61
N VAL A 136 -16.21 1.03 -0.90
CA VAL A 136 -16.41 1.44 0.49
C VAL A 136 -15.68 2.76 0.81
N PRO A 137 -16.18 3.55 1.77
CA PRO A 137 -15.56 4.83 2.14
C PRO A 137 -14.27 4.67 2.96
N ASP A 138 -14.00 3.47 3.50
CA ASP A 138 -12.97 3.19 4.50
C ASP A 138 -11.59 3.76 4.10
N ALA A 139 -11.17 3.52 2.86
CA ALA A 139 -9.92 4.03 2.29
C ALA A 139 -9.81 5.57 2.36
N ARG A 140 -10.90 6.30 2.11
CA ARG A 140 -10.91 7.76 2.17
C ARG A 140 -10.72 8.28 3.60
N VAL A 141 -11.20 7.55 4.59
CA VAL A 141 -11.01 7.91 6.01
C VAL A 141 -9.55 7.70 6.41
N VAL A 142 -8.98 6.54 6.05
CA VAL A 142 -7.57 6.21 6.32
C VAL A 142 -6.63 7.19 5.62
N ALA A 143 -6.94 7.60 4.39
CA ALA A 143 -6.09 8.48 3.60
C ALA A 143 -5.82 9.85 4.24
N LYS A 144 -6.73 10.32 5.12
CA LYS A 144 -6.53 11.58 5.85
C LYS A 144 -5.38 11.54 6.86
N LEU A 145 -4.91 10.34 7.21
CA LEU A 145 -3.79 10.13 8.14
C LEU A 145 -2.50 9.70 7.42
N ALA A 146 -2.57 9.49 6.11
CA ALA A 146 -1.44 9.09 5.27
C ALA A 146 -0.69 10.30 4.72
N ASP A 147 0.63 10.21 4.68
CA ASP A 147 1.50 11.21 4.06
C ASP A 147 1.54 11.04 2.54
N ALA A 148 1.42 9.78 2.09
CA ALA A 148 1.38 9.42 0.69
C ALA A 148 0.29 8.40 0.40
N VAL A 149 -0.43 8.61 -0.71
CA VAL A 149 -1.45 7.68 -1.22
C VAL A 149 -1.00 7.16 -2.58
N ILE A 150 -0.76 5.86 -2.65
CA ILE A 150 -0.46 5.13 -3.89
C ILE A 150 -1.75 4.49 -4.38
N TYR A 151 -2.09 4.80 -5.63
CA TYR A 151 -3.29 4.29 -6.26
C TYR A 151 -2.93 3.21 -7.28
N ALA A 152 -3.20 1.96 -6.95
CA ALA A 152 -2.95 0.83 -7.84
C ALA A 152 -3.99 0.79 -8.97
N VAL A 153 -3.53 0.49 -10.18
CA VAL A 153 -4.38 0.32 -11.37
C VAL A 153 -3.92 -0.93 -12.09
N GLN A 154 -4.83 -1.88 -12.33
CA GLN A 154 -4.46 -3.09 -13.05
C GLN A 154 -4.28 -2.82 -14.55
N TRP A 155 -3.11 -3.17 -15.06
CA TRP A 155 -2.78 -2.98 -16.47
C TRP A 155 -3.71 -3.78 -17.38
N ASN A 156 -4.23 -3.09 -18.39
CA ASN A 156 -5.05 -3.68 -19.46
C ASN A 156 -6.27 -4.46 -18.92
N ALA A 157 -6.81 -4.06 -17.77
CA ALA A 157 -7.98 -4.67 -17.15
C ALA A 157 -8.92 -3.61 -16.56
N THR A 158 -8.39 -2.62 -15.83
CA THR A 158 -9.22 -1.58 -15.21
C THR A 158 -9.65 -0.55 -16.24
N ALA A 159 -10.96 -0.32 -16.36
CA ALA A 159 -11.47 0.67 -17.30
C ALA A 159 -11.11 2.08 -16.82
N LYS A 160 -10.72 2.95 -17.78
CA LYS A 160 -10.36 4.35 -17.50
C LYS A 160 -11.45 5.11 -16.72
N ARG A 161 -12.72 4.82 -16.98
CA ARG A 161 -13.86 5.44 -16.28
C ARG A 161 -13.87 5.13 -14.78
N ASP A 162 -13.49 3.92 -14.39
CA ASP A 162 -13.48 3.48 -12.99
C ASP A 162 -12.31 4.13 -12.24
N VAL A 163 -11.14 4.21 -12.90
CA VAL A 163 -9.98 4.95 -12.38
C VAL A 163 -10.33 6.42 -12.15
N ILE A 164 -10.95 7.09 -13.13
CA ILE A 164 -11.36 8.49 -13.00
C ILE A 164 -12.38 8.66 -11.88
N ALA A 165 -13.39 7.79 -11.81
CA ALA A 165 -14.40 7.85 -10.75
C ALA A 165 -13.79 7.69 -9.36
N GLY A 166 -12.85 6.74 -9.20
CA GLY A 166 -12.19 6.50 -7.93
C GLY A 166 -11.27 7.65 -7.51
N LEU A 167 -10.48 8.21 -8.45
CA LEU A 167 -9.66 9.39 -8.20
C LEU A 167 -10.51 10.61 -7.84
N ARG A 168 -11.70 10.76 -8.45
CA ARG A 168 -12.65 11.82 -8.12
C ARG A 168 -13.17 11.67 -6.69
N LEU A 169 -13.55 10.47 -6.24
CA LEU A 169 -13.95 10.26 -4.84
C LEU A 169 -12.86 10.63 -3.82
N MET A 170 -11.60 10.41 -4.17
CA MET A 170 -10.46 10.83 -3.33
C MET A 170 -10.34 12.36 -3.32
N THR A 171 -10.38 12.98 -4.50
CA THR A 171 -10.25 14.44 -4.65
C THR A 171 -11.39 15.19 -3.98
N ASP A 172 -12.64 14.74 -4.15
CA ASP A 172 -13.84 15.30 -3.50
C ASP A 172 -13.76 15.17 -1.96
N GLY A 173 -13.01 14.17 -1.47
CA GLY A 173 -12.71 13.98 -0.04
C GLY A 173 -11.55 14.83 0.49
N GLY A 174 -10.97 15.70 -0.35
CA GLY A 174 -9.79 16.52 -0.03
C GLY A 174 -8.48 15.73 0.00
N ILE A 175 -8.45 14.52 -0.59
CA ILE A 175 -7.30 13.63 -0.55
C ILE A 175 -6.53 13.74 -1.86
N ARG A 176 -5.25 14.10 -1.77
CA ARG A 176 -4.34 14.11 -2.91
C ARG A 176 -3.70 12.72 -3.09
N VAL A 177 -3.96 12.10 -4.23
CA VAL A 177 -3.24 10.88 -4.65
C VAL A 177 -1.82 11.26 -5.04
N THR A 178 -0.83 10.68 -4.37
CA THR A 178 0.60 10.97 -4.58
C THR A 178 1.10 10.39 -5.90
N GLY A 179 0.62 9.22 -6.28
CA GLY A 179 1.02 8.58 -7.53
C GLY A 179 0.19 7.36 -7.88
N LEU A 180 0.25 6.98 -9.15
CA LEU A 180 -0.37 5.77 -9.68
C LEU A 180 0.67 4.66 -9.79
N ALA A 181 0.29 3.44 -9.40
CA ALA A 181 1.08 2.23 -9.60
C ALA A 181 0.37 1.32 -10.59
N LEU A 182 0.95 1.14 -11.77
CA LEU A 182 0.43 0.22 -12.77
C LEU A 182 0.85 -1.22 -12.41
N THR A 183 -0.11 -2.09 -12.12
CA THR A 183 0.14 -3.44 -11.59
C THR A 183 -0.16 -4.53 -12.62
N ARG A 184 0.32 -5.76 -12.35
CA ARG A 184 0.06 -6.98 -13.15
C ARG A 184 0.36 -6.81 -14.66
N ILE A 185 1.43 -6.07 -14.97
CA ILE A 185 1.85 -5.83 -16.35
C ILE A 185 2.33 -7.14 -16.98
N ASP A 186 1.71 -7.53 -18.10
CA ASP A 186 2.25 -8.58 -18.96
C ASP A 186 3.37 -7.99 -19.82
N VAL A 187 4.61 -8.22 -19.40
CA VAL A 187 5.81 -7.72 -20.07
C VAL A 187 5.95 -8.21 -21.53
N LYS A 188 5.35 -9.35 -21.89
CA LYS A 188 5.39 -9.85 -23.28
C LYS A 188 4.45 -9.05 -24.16
N LYS A 189 3.24 -8.75 -23.67
CA LYS A 189 2.26 -7.92 -24.38
C LYS A 189 2.68 -6.45 -24.42
N LEU A 190 3.28 -5.93 -23.34
CA LEU A 190 3.79 -4.55 -23.30
C LEU A 190 4.83 -4.29 -24.39
N LYS A 191 5.75 -5.22 -24.66
CA LYS A 191 6.74 -5.10 -25.74
C LYS A 191 6.08 -5.00 -27.12
N ARG A 192 4.98 -5.71 -27.34
CA ARG A 192 4.20 -5.63 -28.59
C ARG A 192 3.48 -4.29 -28.70
N PHE A 193 2.88 -3.80 -27.62
CA PHE A 193 2.26 -2.47 -27.56
C PHE A 193 3.25 -1.31 -27.75
N GLY A 194 4.44 -1.40 -27.15
CA GLY A 194 5.50 -0.38 -27.30
C GLY A 194 6.05 -0.27 -28.73
N ALA A 195 6.04 -1.38 -29.48
CA ALA A 195 6.38 -1.38 -30.91
C ALA A 195 5.30 -0.70 -31.77
N THR A 196 4.03 -0.74 -31.37
CA THR A 196 2.91 -0.11 -32.09
C THR A 196 2.75 1.38 -31.79
N PHE A 197 3.14 1.84 -30.59
CA PHE A 197 2.96 3.24 -30.13
C PHE A 197 4.27 4.05 -29.98
N GLY A 198 5.40 3.56 -30.49
CA GLY A 198 6.64 4.33 -30.56
C GLY A 198 7.36 4.62 -29.23
N TYR A 199 6.96 4.00 -28.12
CA TYR A 199 7.66 4.10 -26.83
C TYR A 199 8.82 3.10 -26.74
N GLY A 200 9.83 3.27 -27.60
CA GLY A 200 11.03 2.44 -27.68
C GLY A 200 12.09 2.68 -26.58
N ALA A 201 11.76 3.34 -25.47
CA ALA A 201 12.77 3.80 -24.51
C ALA A 201 13.16 2.80 -23.40
N TYR A 202 12.33 1.81 -23.07
CA TYR A 202 12.66 0.85 -21.99
C TYR A 202 13.61 -0.28 -22.42
N GLY A 203 13.87 -0.43 -23.72
CA GLY A 203 14.84 -1.41 -24.24
C GLY A 203 16.30 -0.94 -24.18
N ALA A 204 16.55 0.36 -24.02
CA ALA A 204 17.90 0.94 -24.09
C ALA A 204 18.79 0.61 -22.87
N HIS A 205 18.21 0.27 -21.71
CA HIS A 205 18.98 -0.01 -20.50
C HIS A 205 19.75 -1.35 -20.52
N LYS A 206 19.45 -2.26 -21.46
CA LYS A 206 20.22 -3.51 -21.58
C LYS A 206 21.60 -3.32 -22.23
N LYS A 207 21.81 -2.26 -23.03
CA LYS A 207 23.14 -1.93 -23.57
C LYS A 207 24.03 -1.23 -22.54
N TYR A 208 23.45 -0.45 -21.62
CA TYR A 208 24.19 0.23 -20.55
C TYR A 208 24.71 -0.72 -19.45
N ALA A 209 23.99 -1.83 -19.18
CA ALA A 209 24.39 -2.80 -18.16
C ALA A 209 25.57 -3.72 -18.59
N ARG A 210 25.84 -3.85 -19.89
CA ARG A 210 26.97 -4.66 -20.38
C ARG A 210 28.33 -4.02 -20.12
N THR A 211 28.41 -2.69 -20.09
CA THR A 211 29.66 -1.95 -19.89
C THR A 211 30.22 -2.07 -18.46
N TYR A 212 29.42 -2.52 -17.48
CA TYR A 212 29.85 -2.69 -16.08
C TYR A 212 30.26 -4.13 -15.71
N HIS A 213 30.04 -5.10 -16.60
CA HIS A 213 30.42 -6.49 -16.36
C HIS A 213 31.70 -6.91 -17.12
N GLU A 214 32.33 -5.99 -17.84
CA GLU A 214 33.59 -6.20 -18.57
C GLU A 214 34.69 -5.21 -18.14
N ALA A 215 34.63 -4.67 -16.92
CA ALA A 215 35.70 -3.86 -16.32
C ALA A 215 36.11 -4.41 -14.95
#